data_AF-A0AAQ4E651-F1
#
_entry.id   AF-A0AAQ4E651-F1
#
_cell.length_a   1.000
_cell.length_b   1.000
_cell.length_c   1.000
_cell.angle_alpha   90.00
_cell.angle_beta   90.00
_cell.angle_gamma   90.00
#
_symmetry.space_group_name_H-M   'P 1'
#
loop_
_entity.id
_entity.type
_entity.pdbx_description
1 polymer ?
#
loop_
_entity_poly.entity_id
_entity_poly.type
_entity_poly.pdbx_seq_one_letter_code
_entity_poly.pdbx_strand_id
1 'polypeptide(L)'
;MFVIGVWLLVPLVVDGPLAKEHHPSIFATCTRNWWRALIHINNWSDLLDMCLQHSWYVSVDWQIYMFIWIIPVVMLSRPRIGLLFAGALAIGTSAAVTVNAYVYSYQPLPLYGQPEIE
;
A
#
# COMPACT_ATOMS: atom_id res chain seq x y z
N MET A 1 6.19 -1.86 -10.99
CA MET A 1 7.56 -2.43 -11.13
C MET A 1 8.59 -1.35 -11.43
N PHE A 2 8.57 -0.71 -12.61
CA PHE A 2 9.60 0.28 -13.01
C PHE A 2 9.77 1.40 -11.97
N VAL A 3 8.68 2.05 -11.55
CA VAL A 3 8.72 3.16 -10.58
C VAL A 3 9.34 2.75 -9.23
N ILE A 4 8.94 1.59 -8.68
CA ILE A 4 9.52 1.06 -7.43
C ILE A 4 11.02 0.76 -7.61
N GLY A 5 11.40 0.18 -8.75
CA GLY A 5 12.81 -0.05 -9.09
C GLY A 5 13.61 1.24 -9.13
N VAL A 6 13.09 2.30 -9.75
CA VAL A 6 13.74 3.62 -9.76
C VAL A 6 13.91 4.15 -8.33
N TRP A 7 12.86 4.09 -7.50
CA TRP A 7 12.94 4.54 -6.11
C TRP A 7 13.98 3.79 -5.27
N LEU A 8 14.15 2.48 -5.50
CA LEU A 8 15.19 1.67 -4.83
C LEU A 8 16.61 2.05 -5.28
N LEU A 9 16.77 2.61 -6.48
CA LEU A 9 18.06 3.04 -7.01
C LEU A 9 18.43 4.48 -6.61
N VAL A 10 17.45 5.31 -6.22
CA VAL A 10 17.68 6.70 -5.74
C VAL A 10 18.84 6.78 -4.73
N PRO A 11 18.91 5.96 -3.66
CA PRO A 11 19.98 6.07 -2.68
C PRO A 11 21.38 5.70 -3.20
N LEU A 12 21.47 5.05 -4.37
CA LEU A 12 22.75 4.68 -5.00
C LEU A 12 23.22 5.71 -6.03
N VAL A 13 22.29 6.49 -6.60
CA VAL A 13 22.58 7.41 -7.71
C VAL A 13 22.62 8.87 -7.24
N VAL A 14 21.92 9.20 -6.15
CA VAL A 14 21.81 10.55 -5.62
C VAL A 14 22.71 10.71 -4.40
N ASP A 15 23.80 11.46 -4.56
CA ASP A 15 24.69 11.87 -3.49
C ASP A 15 24.57 13.39 -3.24
N GLY A 16 24.54 13.79 -1.97
CA GLY A 16 24.45 15.20 -1.58
C GLY A 16 24.37 15.44 -0.08
N PRO A 17 24.47 16.69 0.40
CA PRO A 17 24.35 17.00 1.82
C PRO A 17 22.96 16.63 2.38
N LEU A 18 21.88 16.84 1.61
CA LEU A 18 20.52 16.43 1.98
C LEU A 18 20.36 14.90 2.01
N ALA A 19 21.06 14.17 1.14
CA ALA A 19 21.02 12.72 1.13
C ALA A 19 21.55 12.13 2.45
N LYS A 20 22.60 12.72 3.03
CA LYS A 20 23.18 12.26 4.31
C LYS A 20 22.23 12.39 5.48
N GLU A 21 21.39 13.42 5.50
CA GLU A 21 20.42 13.62 6.57
C GLU A 21 19.15 12.78 6.37
N HIS A 22 18.67 12.64 5.13
CA HIS A 22 17.35 12.08 4.85
C HIS A 22 17.35 10.61 4.42
N HIS A 23 18.46 10.08 3.89
CA HIS A 23 18.54 8.66 3.52
C HIS A 23 18.32 7.70 4.69
N PRO A 24 18.92 7.90 5.89
CA PRO A 24 18.70 6.96 6.98
C PRO A 24 17.25 6.93 7.46
N SER A 25 16.53 8.06 7.48
CA SER A 25 15.12 8.06 7.91
C SER A 25 14.19 7.37 6.90
N ILE A 26 14.46 7.50 5.60
CA ILE A 26 13.59 6.94 4.55
C ILE A 26 13.98 5.51 4.15
N PHE A 27 15.27 5.22 4.08
CA PHE A 27 15.81 3.99 3.47
C PHE A 27 16.48 3.03 4.47
N ALA A 28 16.57 3.34 5.77
CA ALA A 28 17.19 2.41 6.74
C ALA A 28 16.56 1.01 6.67
N THR A 29 15.23 0.94 6.68
CA THR A 29 14.47 -0.32 6.60
C THR A 29 14.62 -1.03 5.26
N CYS A 30 14.92 -0.28 4.19
CA CYS A 30 15.11 -0.83 2.85
C CYS A 30 16.39 -1.66 2.71
N THR A 31 17.43 -1.43 3.51
CA THR A 31 18.66 -2.23 3.47
C THR A 31 18.39 -3.73 3.68
N ARG A 32 17.42 -4.07 4.54
CA ARG A 32 17.01 -5.45 4.84
C ARG A 32 15.79 -5.91 4.05
N ASN A 33 14.85 -5.00 3.78
CA ASN A 33 13.51 -5.34 3.28
C ASN A 33 13.23 -4.90 1.82
N TRP A 34 14.21 -4.39 1.07
CA TRP A 34 14.03 -3.94 -0.33
C TRP A 34 13.33 -4.96 -1.23
N TRP A 35 13.63 -6.25 -1.06
CA TRP A 35 13.07 -7.32 -1.87
C TRP A 35 11.55 -7.44 -1.71
N ARG A 36 11.01 -7.11 -0.53
CA ARG A 36 9.55 -7.16 -0.26
C ARG A 36 8.77 -6.17 -1.12
N ALA A 37 9.36 -5.02 -1.41
CA ALA A 37 8.78 -4.02 -2.30
C ALA A 37 8.73 -4.51 -3.76
N LEU A 38 9.75 -5.25 -4.22
CA LEU A 38 9.80 -5.78 -5.59
C LEU A 38 8.80 -6.90 -5.85
N ILE A 39 8.58 -7.77 -4.86
CA ILE A 39 7.59 -8.87 -4.98
C ILE A 39 6.18 -8.45 -4.55
N HIS A 40 5.96 -7.16 -4.21
CA HIS A 40 4.67 -6.61 -3.81
C HIS A 40 4.04 -7.27 -2.58
N ILE A 41 4.85 -7.63 -1.58
CA ILE A 41 4.36 -8.13 -0.27
C ILE A 41 4.59 -7.13 0.88
N ASN A 42 5.03 -5.93 0.54
CA ASN A 42 5.41 -4.92 1.53
C ASN A 42 4.25 -4.57 2.49
N ASN A 43 3.01 -4.65 2.01
CA ASN A 43 1.78 -4.44 2.78
C ASN A 43 1.59 -5.40 3.97
N TRP A 44 2.26 -6.56 4.01
CA TRP A 44 2.17 -7.49 5.15
C TRP A 44 3.15 -7.19 6.28
N SER A 45 4.02 -6.20 6.12
CA SER A 45 4.94 -5.77 7.18
C SER A 45 4.27 -4.70 8.03
N ASP A 46 4.70 -4.55 9.29
CA ASP A 46 4.29 -3.41 10.10
C ASP A 46 4.78 -2.10 9.46
N LEU A 47 4.05 -1.00 9.67
CA LEU A 47 4.30 0.28 9.01
C LEU A 47 5.78 0.71 9.11
N LEU A 48 6.39 0.59 10.29
CA LEU A 48 7.79 0.97 10.55
C LEU A 48 8.82 0.02 9.91
N ASP A 49 8.40 -1.21 9.60
CA ASP A 49 9.23 -2.26 8.99
C ASP A 49 9.06 -2.35 7.46
N MET A 50 8.18 -1.56 6.87
CA MET A 50 8.04 -1.47 5.42
C MET A 50 9.23 -0.74 4.79
N CYS A 51 9.79 -1.30 3.72
CA CYS A 51 10.70 -0.54 2.86
C CYS A 51 9.88 0.39 1.98
N LEU A 52 10.20 1.68 1.91
CA LEU A 52 9.50 2.59 1.00
C LEU A 52 7.99 2.67 1.34
N GLN A 53 7.69 3.03 2.59
CA GLN A 53 6.34 2.99 3.20
C GLN A 53 5.24 3.54 2.28
N HIS A 54 5.47 4.67 1.61
CA HIS A 54 4.50 5.29 0.70
C HIS A 54 4.07 4.39 -0.47
N SER A 55 4.81 3.32 -0.78
CA SER A 55 4.50 2.35 -1.83
C SER A 55 3.65 1.15 -1.36
N TRP A 56 3.20 1.15 -0.09
CA TRP A 56 2.39 0.08 0.48
C TRP A 56 1.13 -0.23 -0.37
N TYR A 57 0.45 0.81 -0.84
CA TYR A 57 -0.78 0.67 -1.65
C TYR A 57 -0.48 0.04 -3.01
N VAL A 58 0.68 0.29 -3.61
CA VAL A 58 1.08 -0.32 -4.88
C VAL A 58 1.25 -1.85 -4.73
N SER A 59 1.65 -2.31 -3.54
CA SER A 59 1.68 -3.74 -3.23
C SER A 59 0.26 -4.32 -3.12
N VAL A 60 -0.66 -3.60 -2.50
CA VAL A 60 -2.07 -3.98 -2.39
C VAL A 60 -2.72 -4.06 -3.77
N ASP A 61 -2.54 -3.05 -4.61
CA ASP A 61 -3.14 -2.99 -5.94
C ASP A 61 -2.72 -4.18 -6.81
N TRP A 62 -1.44 -4.53 -6.80
CA TRP A 62 -0.94 -5.71 -7.51
C TRP A 62 -1.67 -6.99 -7.08
N GLN A 63 -1.88 -7.16 -5.77
CA GLN A 63 -2.59 -8.32 -5.23
C GLN A 63 -4.06 -8.33 -5.63
N ILE A 64 -4.73 -7.17 -5.58
CA ILE A 64 -6.13 -7.04 -6.01
C ILE A 64 -6.27 -7.35 -7.49
N TYR A 65 -5.37 -6.85 -8.34
CA TYR A 65 -5.41 -7.09 -9.79
C TYR A 65 -5.31 -8.58 -10.15
N MET A 66 -4.61 -9.39 -9.34
CA MET A 66 -4.55 -10.84 -9.55
C MET A 66 -5.91 -11.53 -9.43
N PHE A 67 -6.89 -10.95 -8.73
CA PHE A 67 -8.20 -11.55 -8.49
C PHE A 67 -9.37 -10.77 -9.12
N ILE A 68 -9.23 -9.46 -9.30
CA ILE A 68 -10.35 -8.60 -9.71
C ILE A 68 -10.87 -8.92 -11.11
N TRP A 69 -10.06 -9.50 -11.99
CA TRP A 69 -10.44 -9.93 -13.34
C TRP A 69 -11.55 -11.01 -13.35
N ILE A 70 -11.74 -11.73 -12.23
CA ILE A 70 -12.82 -12.71 -12.09
C ILE A 70 -14.21 -12.03 -12.25
N ILE A 71 -14.34 -10.80 -11.76
CA ILE A 71 -15.60 -10.04 -11.80
C ILE A 71 -16.07 -9.80 -13.25
N PRO A 72 -15.28 -9.16 -14.15
CA PRO A 72 -15.70 -8.97 -15.53
C PRO A 72 -15.90 -10.30 -16.26
N VAL A 73 -15.10 -11.33 -16.00
CA VAL A 73 -15.29 -12.67 -16.62
C VAL A 73 -16.65 -13.27 -16.27
N VAL A 74 -17.06 -13.20 -14.99
CA VAL A 74 -18.41 -13.63 -14.58
C VAL A 74 -19.49 -12.75 -15.20
N MET A 75 -19.24 -11.44 -15.27
CA MET A 75 -20.20 -10.48 -15.81
C MET A 75 -20.48 -10.69 -17.31
N LEU A 76 -19.49 -11.16 -18.08
CA LEU A 76 -19.66 -11.53 -19.49
C LEU A 76 -20.65 -12.69 -19.67
N SER A 77 -20.64 -13.68 -18.78
CA SER A 77 -21.52 -14.86 -18.87
C SER A 77 -22.87 -14.65 -18.19
N ARG A 78 -22.88 -13.94 -17.05
CA ARG A 78 -24.03 -13.79 -16.14
C ARG A 78 -24.04 -12.35 -15.58
N PRO A 79 -24.50 -11.35 -16.34
CA PRO A 79 -24.34 -9.94 -15.98
C PRO A 79 -24.99 -9.57 -14.63
N ARG A 80 -26.17 -10.16 -14.34
CA ARG A 80 -26.86 -9.94 -13.04
C ARG A 80 -26.06 -10.47 -11.85
N ILE A 81 -25.43 -11.63 -12.00
CA ILE A 81 -24.62 -12.23 -10.92
C ILE A 81 -23.32 -11.43 -10.74
N GLY A 82 -22.66 -11.07 -11.85
CA GLY A 82 -21.48 -10.22 -11.81
C GLY A 82 -21.73 -8.88 -11.14
N LEU A 83 -22.86 -8.24 -11.45
CA LEU A 83 -23.26 -6.97 -10.83
C LEU A 83 -23.57 -7.12 -9.33
N LEU A 84 -24.31 -8.17 -8.94
CA LEU A 84 -24.58 -8.45 -7.53
C LEU A 84 -23.29 -8.71 -6.75
N PHE A 85 -22.37 -9.48 -7.32
CA PHE A 85 -21.09 -9.79 -6.70
C PHE A 85 -20.22 -8.54 -6.54
N ALA A 86 -20.10 -7.73 -7.59
CA ALA A 86 -19.35 -6.47 -7.55
C ALA A 86 -19.95 -5.49 -6.53
N GLY A 87 -21.27 -5.34 -6.52
CA GLY A 87 -21.98 -4.49 -5.57
C GLY A 87 -21.80 -4.94 -4.13
N ALA A 88 -21.92 -6.25 -3.87
CA ALA A 88 -21.68 -6.82 -2.54
C ALA A 88 -20.25 -6.60 -2.05
N LEU A 89 -19.26 -6.77 -2.93
CA LEU A 89 -17.84 -6.54 -2.60
C LEU A 89 -17.57 -5.05 -2.29
N ALA A 90 -18.12 -4.14 -3.09
CA ALA A 90 -17.97 -2.70 -2.91
C ALA A 90 -18.61 -2.21 -1.60
N ILE A 91 -19.82 -2.68 -1.30
CA ILE A 91 -20.52 -2.35 -0.04
C ILE A 91 -19.77 -2.96 1.15
N GLY A 92 -19.35 -4.22 1.04
CA GLY A 92 -18.66 -4.93 2.12
C GLY A 92 -17.33 -4.29 2.49
N THR A 93 -16.51 -3.92 1.49
CA THR A 93 -15.23 -3.23 1.71
C THR A 93 -15.43 -1.84 2.28
N SER A 94 -16.39 -1.05 1.76
CA SER A 94 -16.72 0.28 2.30
C SER A 94 -17.19 0.21 3.76
N ALA A 95 -18.04 -0.78 4.08
CA ALA A 95 -18.49 -1.02 5.44
C ALA A 95 -17.33 -1.43 6.36
N ALA A 96 -16.45 -2.32 5.90
CA ALA A 96 -15.28 -2.76 6.67
C ALA A 96 -14.33 -1.60 7.00
N VAL A 97 -14.04 -0.72 6.03
CA VAL A 97 -13.22 0.48 6.27
C VAL A 97 -13.90 1.41 7.27
N THR A 98 -15.20 1.63 7.13
CA THR A 98 -15.99 2.47 8.04
C THR A 98 -15.98 1.92 9.47
N VAL A 99 -16.17 0.61 9.64
CA VAL A 99 -16.15 -0.05 10.95
C VAL A 99 -14.76 0.05 11.59
N ASN A 100 -13.69 -0.21 10.83
CA ASN A 100 -12.32 -0.05 11.34
C ASN A 100 -12.05 1.40 11.77
N ALA A 101 -12.41 2.37 10.94
CA ALA A 101 -12.25 3.78 11.27
C ALA A 101 -12.99 4.17 12.55
N TYR A 102 -14.21 3.66 12.74
CA TYR A 102 -15.01 3.92 13.93
C TYR A 102 -14.43 3.25 15.19
N VAL A 103 -14.08 1.97 15.12
CA VAL A 103 -13.58 1.19 16.27
C VAL A 103 -12.22 1.72 16.76
N TYR A 104 -11.31 2.01 15.84
CA TYR A 104 -9.97 2.48 16.18
C TYR A 104 -9.88 4.01 16.29
N SER A 105 -11.00 4.72 16.16
CA SER A 105 -11.06 6.18 16.21
C SER A 105 -10.04 6.86 15.28
N TYR A 106 -9.89 6.33 14.07
CA TYR A 106 -8.93 6.87 13.11
C TYR A 106 -9.34 8.27 12.66
N GLN A 107 -8.34 9.14 12.56
CA GLN A 107 -8.52 10.50 12.04
C GLN A 107 -8.83 10.44 10.54
N PRO A 108 -9.65 11.36 10.00
CA PRO A 108 -9.98 11.41 8.58
C PRO A 108 -8.77 11.77 7.69
N LEU A 109 -7.66 12.23 8.28
CA LEU A 109 -6.38 12.47 7.61
C LEU A 109 -5.24 11.79 8.39
N PRO A 110 -4.27 11.14 7.72
CA PRO A 110 -3.03 10.74 8.36
C PRO A 110 -2.15 11.97 8.61
N LEU A 111 -2.27 12.58 9.79
CA LEU A 111 -1.37 13.65 10.23
C LEU A 111 -0.05 13.03 10.72
N TYR A 112 0.94 12.92 9.84
CA TYR A 112 2.33 12.52 10.20
C TYR A 112 3.06 13.53 11.11
N GLY A 113 2.39 14.60 11.56
CA GLY A 113 2.97 15.71 12.29
C GLY A 113 2.49 15.86 13.73
N GLN A 114 1.78 14.87 14.31
CA GLN A 114 1.51 14.93 15.74
C GLN A 114 2.74 14.42 16.49
N PRO A 115 3.45 15.27 17.29
CA PRO A 115 4.33 14.73 18.31
C PRO A 115 3.47 13.84 19.20
N GLU A 116 3.97 12.63 19.46
CA GLU A 116 3.36 11.68 20.39
C GLU A 116 2.92 12.47 21.63
N ILE A 117 1.60 12.51 21.85
CA ILE A 117 1.07 12.93 23.14
C ILE A 117 1.55 11.84 24.10
N GLU A 118 2.43 12.22 25.02
CA GLU A 118 2.88 11.39 26.15
C GLU A 118 1.73 10.63 26.83
#